data_AF-A0A925R7P6-F1
#
_entry.id   AF-A0A925R7P6-F1
#
_cell.length_a   1.000
_cell.length_b   1.000
_cell.length_c   1.000
_cell.angle_alpha   90.00
_cell.angle_beta   90.00
_cell.angle_gamma   90.00
#
_symmetry.space_group_name_H-M   'P 1'
#
loop_
_entity.id
_entity.type
_entity.pdbx_description
1 polymer ?
#
loop_
_entity_poly.entity_id
_entity_poly.type
_entity_poly.pdbx_seq_one_letter_code
_entity_poly.pdbx_strand_id
1 'polypeptide(L)'
;TLCSNRPSPIVSGKANTWACGIIHAIGTVNFLFDSTQKPHMKASELYDWFGISQSTGGGKSKEIRDLLKIMQFDVKWTLPSNMDNNPMAWMIKLNGFVVDARYCSQEIQLEAYKIGLIPYLPGLNHIED
;
A
#
# COMPACT_ATOMS: atom_id res chain seq x y z
N THR A 1 9.02 -3.50 -14.62
CA THR A 1 7.68 -2.94 -14.93
C THR A 1 7.71 -1.48 -15.32
N LEU A 2 8.43 -0.60 -14.62
CA LEU A 2 8.68 0.78 -15.09
C LEU A 2 9.87 0.85 -16.06
N CYS A 3 11.05 0.41 -15.63
CA CYS A 3 12.27 0.44 -16.44
C CYS A 3 12.27 -0.54 -17.62
N SER A 4 11.32 -1.48 -17.65
CA SER A 4 11.24 -2.54 -18.66
C SER A 4 10.22 -2.25 -19.77
N ASN A 5 9.38 -1.22 -19.62
CA ASN A 5 8.49 -0.78 -20.70
C ASN A 5 9.26 0.06 -21.72
N ARG A 6 8.94 -0.05 -23.02
CA ARG A 6 9.64 0.69 -24.08
C ARG A 6 8.66 1.54 -24.89
N PRO A 7 8.94 2.85 -25.06
CA PRO A 7 9.98 3.62 -24.35
C PRO A 7 9.70 3.67 -22.84
N SER A 8 10.77 3.71 -22.02
CA SER A 8 10.63 3.71 -20.56
C SER A 8 9.96 5.01 -20.10
N PRO A 9 8.83 4.95 -19.38
CA PRO A 9 8.15 6.14 -18.88
C PRO A 9 9.06 7.02 -18.02
N ILE A 10 10.02 6.42 -17.31
CA ILE A 10 10.93 7.14 -16.41
C ILE A 10 11.82 8.12 -17.18
N VAL A 11 12.10 7.86 -18.45
CA VAL A 11 13.02 8.69 -19.27
C VAL A 11 12.37 10.01 -19.68
N SER A 12 11.04 10.09 -19.75
CA SER A 12 10.33 11.28 -20.23
C SER A 12 9.96 12.30 -19.15
N GLY A 13 10.30 12.05 -17.87
CA GLY A 13 9.87 12.90 -16.74
C GLY A 13 11.01 13.39 -15.85
N LYS A 14 10.81 14.54 -15.19
CA LYS A 14 11.74 15.07 -14.18
C LYS A 14 11.77 14.15 -12.95
N ALA A 15 12.95 13.96 -12.36
CA ALA A 15 13.15 13.11 -11.19
C ALA A 15 12.24 13.49 -10.01
N ASN A 16 12.11 14.79 -9.70
CA ASN A 16 11.26 15.27 -8.61
C ASN A 16 9.78 14.92 -8.82
N THR A 17 9.29 14.97 -10.07
CA THR A 17 7.92 14.59 -10.40
C THR A 17 7.68 13.10 -10.17
N TRP A 18 8.64 12.25 -10.55
CA TRP A 18 8.59 10.82 -10.27
C TRP A 18 8.62 10.53 -8.78
N ALA A 19 9.57 11.13 -8.04
CA ALA A 19 9.69 10.95 -6.60
C ALA A 19 8.40 11.34 -5.87
N CYS A 20 7.84 12.51 -6.18
CA CYS A 20 6.58 12.96 -5.61
C CYS A 20 5.41 12.03 -5.94
N GLY A 21 5.32 11.58 -7.19
CA GLY A 21 4.27 10.65 -7.63
C GLY A 21 4.36 9.30 -6.91
N ILE A 22 5.56 8.78 -6.70
CA ILE A 22 5.80 7.52 -5.97
C ILE A 22 5.37 7.66 -4.51
N ILE A 23 5.83 8.71 -3.82
CA ILE A 23 5.47 8.94 -2.42
C ILE A 23 3.97 9.14 -2.28
N HIS A 24 3.34 9.89 -3.19
CA HIS A 24 1.89 10.03 -3.17
C HIS A 24 1.18 8.70 -3.41
N ALA A 25 1.64 7.87 -4.34
CA ALA A 25 1.03 6.57 -4.60
C ALA A 25 1.10 5.65 -3.36
N ILE A 26 2.27 5.55 -2.72
CA ILE A 26 2.47 4.76 -1.49
C ILE A 26 1.67 5.35 -0.32
N GLY A 27 1.70 6.68 -0.17
CA GLY A 27 0.94 7.40 0.85
C GLY A 27 -0.57 7.20 0.72
N THR A 28 -1.08 7.03 -0.50
CA THR A 28 -2.49 6.71 -0.74
C THR A 28 -2.86 5.32 -0.21
N VAL A 29 -1.99 4.32 -0.42
CA VAL A 29 -2.22 2.95 0.08
C VAL A 29 -2.14 2.90 1.61
N ASN A 30 -1.31 3.75 2.20
CA ASN A 30 -1.01 3.76 3.64
C ASN A 30 -1.64 4.93 4.39
N PHE A 31 -2.73 5.50 3.85
CA PHE A 31 -3.54 6.53 4.51
C PHE A 31 -2.78 7.78 5.01
N LEU A 32 -1.65 8.13 4.38
CA LEU A 32 -0.84 9.29 4.75
C LEU A 32 -1.64 10.61 4.69
N PHE A 33 -2.64 10.66 3.80
CA PHE A 33 -3.48 11.85 3.58
C PHE A 33 -4.73 11.89 4.45
N ASP A 34 -4.94 10.89 5.30
CA ASP A 34 -6.05 10.85 6.26
C ASP A 34 -5.60 11.49 7.58
N SER A 35 -6.29 12.56 8.00
CA SER A 35 -5.98 13.30 9.22
C SER A 35 -6.19 12.50 10.51
N THR A 36 -6.86 11.34 10.44
CA THR A 36 -7.05 10.45 11.59
C THR A 36 -5.83 9.58 11.87
N GLN A 37 -4.90 9.49 10.92
CA GLN A 37 -3.74 8.60 10.99
C GLN A 37 -2.50 9.32 11.54
N LYS A 38 -1.51 8.53 11.97
CA LYS A 38 -0.18 9.02 12.35
C LYS A 38 0.90 8.17 11.67
N PRO A 39 1.83 8.78 10.91
CA PRO A 39 1.90 10.19 10.53
C PRO A 39 0.78 10.59 9.55
N HIS A 40 0.42 11.87 9.52
CA HIS A 40 -0.43 12.45 8.48
C HIS A 40 0.27 13.63 7.80
N MET A 41 -0.08 13.87 6.54
CA MET A 41 0.37 15.01 5.74
C MET A 41 -0.71 15.34 4.71
N LYS A 42 -0.96 16.61 4.37
CA LYS A 42 -1.86 16.93 3.26
C LYS A 42 -1.14 16.68 1.93
N ALA A 43 -1.87 16.21 0.92
CA ALA A 43 -1.28 16.02 -0.41
C ALA A 43 -0.68 17.33 -0.98
N SER A 44 -1.29 18.47 -0.68
CA SER A 44 -0.77 19.80 -1.03
C SER A 44 0.63 20.05 -0.45
N GLU A 45 0.84 19.73 0.82
CA GLU A 45 2.12 19.93 1.51
C GLU A 45 3.21 19.05 0.90
N LEU A 46 2.86 17.82 0.52
CA LEU A 46 3.76 16.93 -0.23
C LEU A 46 4.16 17.56 -1.56
N TYR A 47 3.21 18.09 -2.33
CA TYR A 47 3.51 18.71 -3.63
C TYR A 47 4.39 19.95 -3.50
N ASP A 48 4.12 20.79 -2.50
CA ASP A 48 4.89 21.99 -2.20
C ASP A 48 6.33 21.63 -1.82
N TRP A 49 6.53 20.57 -1.02
CA TRP A 49 7.86 20.07 -0.65
C TRP A 49 8.70 19.65 -1.85
N PHE A 50 8.05 19.06 -2.87
CA PHE A 50 8.71 18.69 -4.13
C PHE A 50 8.82 19.84 -5.14
N GLY A 51 8.22 21.00 -4.86
CA GLY A 51 8.20 22.16 -5.75
C GLY A 51 7.45 21.90 -7.06
N ILE A 52 6.37 21.09 -7.03
CA ILE A 52 5.58 20.77 -8.22
C ILE A 52 4.10 21.14 -8.03
N SER A 53 3.39 21.37 -9.13
CA SER A 53 1.94 21.63 -9.06
C SER A 53 1.16 20.39 -8.64
N GLN A 54 0.01 20.60 -7.99
CA GLN A 54 -0.86 19.51 -7.55
C GLN A 54 -1.33 18.62 -8.71
N SER A 55 -1.65 19.23 -9.86
CA SER A 55 -2.04 18.49 -11.07
C SER A 55 -0.93 17.59 -11.59
N THR A 56 0.33 18.05 -11.52
CA THR A 56 1.49 17.28 -11.94
C THR A 56 1.74 16.10 -10.99
N GLY A 57 1.74 16.35 -9.67
CA GLY A 57 1.97 15.31 -8.67
C GLY A 57 0.87 14.25 -8.65
N GLY A 58 -0.39 14.68 -8.63
CA GLY A 58 -1.56 13.79 -8.66
C GLY A 58 -1.66 13.01 -9.97
N GLY A 59 -1.38 13.65 -11.11
CA GLY A 59 -1.34 13.01 -12.41
C GLY A 59 -0.27 11.92 -12.50
N LYS A 60 0.95 12.21 -12.04
CA LYS A 60 2.04 11.24 -12.03
C LYS A 60 1.77 10.07 -11.06
N SER A 61 1.19 10.36 -9.89
CA SER A 61 0.74 9.34 -8.94
C SER A 61 -0.28 8.39 -9.56
N LYS A 62 -1.29 8.92 -10.27
CA LYS A 62 -2.26 8.10 -11.00
C LYS A 62 -1.58 7.22 -12.05
N GLU A 63 -0.70 7.79 -12.87
CA GLU A 63 0.05 7.03 -13.89
C GLU A 63 0.84 5.85 -13.27
N ILE A 64 1.52 6.09 -12.14
CA ILE A 64 2.25 5.04 -11.42
C ILE A 64 1.30 3.95 -10.93
N ARG A 65 0.19 4.33 -10.30
CA ARG A 65 -0.80 3.37 -9.77
C ARG A 65 -1.43 2.55 -10.89
N ASP A 66 -1.81 3.16 -12.00
CA ASP A 66 -2.38 2.48 -13.16
C ASP A 66 -1.38 1.49 -13.78
N LEU A 67 -0.12 1.92 -13.95
CA LEU A 67 0.93 1.09 -14.55
C LEU A 67 1.31 -0.11 -13.68
N LEU A 68 1.43 0.11 -12.37
CA LEU A 68 1.80 -0.93 -11.41
C LEU A 68 0.59 -1.69 -10.86
N LYS A 69 -0.62 -1.33 -11.30
CA LYS A 69 -1.92 -1.88 -10.84
C LYS A 69 -2.09 -1.78 -9.32
N ILE A 70 -1.62 -0.67 -8.74
CA ILE A 70 -1.73 -0.38 -7.31
C ILE A 70 -3.16 0.06 -7.02
N MET A 71 -3.82 -0.73 -6.18
CA MET A 71 -5.17 -0.45 -5.70
C MET A 71 -5.14 0.03 -4.25
N GLN A 72 -6.27 0.57 -3.77
CA GLN A 72 -6.44 0.81 -2.35
C GLN A 72 -6.33 -0.51 -1.58
N PHE A 73 -5.71 -0.49 -0.40
CA PHE A 73 -5.43 -1.68 0.41
C PHE A 73 -4.60 -2.77 -0.28
N ASP A 74 -3.83 -2.43 -1.32
CA ASP A 74 -2.92 -3.38 -1.95
C ASP A 74 -1.88 -3.86 -0.93
N VAL A 75 -1.99 -5.14 -0.55
CA VAL A 75 -1.17 -5.78 0.49
C VAL A 75 0.32 -5.67 0.15
N LYS A 76 0.68 -5.71 -1.13
CA LYS A 76 2.08 -5.62 -1.59
C LYS A 76 2.72 -4.27 -1.26
N TRP A 77 1.92 -3.21 -1.22
CA TRP A 77 2.37 -1.83 -0.98
C TRP A 77 1.98 -1.31 0.41
N THR A 78 1.47 -2.19 1.27
CA THR A 78 1.12 -1.87 2.65
C THR A 78 2.37 -1.91 3.52
N LEU A 79 2.57 -0.88 4.32
CA LEU A 79 3.65 -0.82 5.30
C LEU A 79 3.42 -1.87 6.39
N PRO A 80 4.49 -2.50 6.93
CA PRO A 80 4.35 -3.45 8.03
C PRO A 80 3.56 -2.89 9.22
N SER A 81 3.81 -1.62 9.58
CA SER A 81 3.11 -0.91 10.66
C SER A 81 1.61 -0.70 10.42
N ASN A 82 1.13 -0.91 9.19
CA ASN A 82 -0.27 -0.79 8.82
C ASN A 82 -0.89 -2.12 8.35
N MET A 83 -0.15 -3.23 8.45
CA MET A 83 -0.60 -4.55 8.00
C MET A 83 -1.80 -5.05 8.81
N ASP A 84 -1.80 -4.82 10.12
CA ASP A 84 -2.94 -5.12 10.99
C ASP A 84 -4.21 -4.38 10.57
N ASN A 85 -4.10 -3.15 10.06
CA ASN A 85 -5.25 -2.36 9.65
C ASN A 85 -5.69 -2.61 8.20
N ASN A 86 -4.95 -3.40 7.42
CA ASN A 86 -5.32 -3.70 6.05
C ASN A 86 -6.29 -4.89 6.00
N PRO A 87 -7.59 -4.69 5.74
CA PRO A 87 -8.56 -5.78 5.70
C PRO A 87 -8.21 -6.84 4.64
N MET A 88 -7.68 -6.43 3.49
CA MET A 88 -7.36 -7.34 2.38
C MET A 88 -6.22 -8.31 2.71
N ALA A 89 -5.35 -7.97 3.67
CA ALA A 89 -4.29 -8.87 4.13
C ALA A 89 -4.82 -10.06 4.94
N TRP A 90 -6.06 -9.97 5.45
CA TRP A 90 -6.64 -10.94 6.38
C TRP A 90 -7.86 -11.68 5.82
N MET A 91 -8.39 -11.27 4.67
CA MET A 91 -9.53 -11.93 4.05
C MET A 91 -9.11 -13.24 3.36
N ILE A 92 -9.60 -14.37 3.86
CA ILE A 92 -9.38 -15.70 3.29
C ILE A 92 -10.70 -16.32 2.81
N LYS A 93 -10.62 -17.24 1.84
CA LYS A 93 -11.77 -18.03 1.41
C LYS A 93 -11.82 -19.33 2.22
N LEU A 94 -12.84 -19.48 3.06
CA LEU A 94 -13.09 -20.66 3.87
C LEU A 94 -14.49 -21.21 3.55
N ASN A 95 -14.55 -22.46 3.07
CA ASN A 95 -15.82 -23.13 2.72
C ASN A 95 -16.74 -22.32 1.79
N GLY A 96 -16.15 -21.57 0.85
CA GLY A 96 -16.90 -20.74 -0.10
C GLY A 96 -17.22 -19.32 0.39
N PHE A 97 -17.00 -19.02 1.67
CA PHE A 97 -17.21 -17.70 2.26
C PHE A 97 -15.89 -16.94 2.39
N VAL A 98 -15.97 -15.61 2.26
CA VAL A 98 -14.83 -14.72 2.50
C VAL A 98 -14.92 -14.25 3.95
N VAL A 99 -13.93 -14.65 4.75
CA VAL A 99 -13.89 -14.41 6.20
C VAL A 99 -12.59 -13.72 6.58
N ASP A 100 -12.63 -12.96 7.66
CA ASP A 100 -11.43 -12.37 8.25
C ASP A 100 -10.75 -13.40 9.16
N ALA A 101 -9.54 -13.80 8.80
CA ALA A 101 -8.78 -14.85 9.49
C ALA A 101 -8.47 -14.50 10.95
N ARG A 102 -8.42 -13.22 11.31
CA ARG A 102 -8.13 -12.77 12.68
C ARG A 102 -9.17 -13.22 13.69
N TYR A 103 -10.39 -13.47 13.24
CA TYR A 103 -11.51 -13.92 14.07
C TYR A 103 -11.80 -15.42 13.92
N CYS A 104 -11.00 -16.14 13.12
CA CYS A 104 -11.11 -17.58 12.97
C CYS A 104 -10.44 -18.34 14.14
N SER A 105 -10.63 -19.66 14.21
CA SER A 105 -9.94 -20.49 15.22
C SER A 105 -8.42 -20.47 15.02
N GLN A 106 -7.66 -20.75 16.09
CA GLN A 106 -6.19 -20.84 16.02
C GLN A 106 -5.72 -21.88 15.00
N GLU A 107 -6.42 -23.01 14.89
CA GLU A 107 -6.12 -24.03 13.88
C GLU A 107 -6.21 -23.49 12.46
N ILE A 108 -7.27 -22.74 12.15
CA ILE A 108 -7.44 -22.09 10.84
C ILE A 108 -6.37 -21.03 10.61
N GLN A 109 -6.05 -20.23 11.62
CA GLN A 109 -5.00 -19.21 11.52
C GLN A 109 -3.62 -19.83 11.25
N LEU A 110 -3.28 -20.89 11.98
CA LEU A 110 -2.03 -21.65 11.79
C LEU A 110 -1.94 -22.21 10.38
N GLU A 111 -3.01 -22.81 9.89
CA GLU A 111 -3.01 -23.37 8.55
C GLU A 111 -2.91 -22.27 7.49
N ALA A 112 -3.73 -21.21 7.59
CA ALA A 112 -3.68 -20.07 6.69
C ALA A 112 -2.29 -19.43 6.63
N TYR A 113 -1.59 -19.33 7.76
CA TYR A 113 -0.22 -18.84 7.80
C TYR A 113 0.76 -19.79 7.10
N LYS A 114 0.70 -21.10 7.39
CA LYS A 114 1.57 -22.10 6.75
C LYS A 114 1.47 -22.10 5.23
N ILE A 115 0.27 -21.89 4.69
CA ILE A 115 0.05 -21.84 3.23
C ILE A 115 0.16 -20.42 2.64
N GLY A 116 0.54 -19.42 3.45
CA GLY A 116 0.84 -18.06 3.00
C GLY A 116 -0.39 -17.20 2.66
N LEU A 117 -1.56 -17.52 3.19
CA LEU A 117 -2.78 -16.73 2.99
C LEU A 117 -2.88 -15.50 3.91
N ILE A 118 -2.19 -15.50 5.05
CA ILE A 118 -2.09 -14.37 5.97
C ILE A 118 -0.62 -14.06 6.25
N PRO A 119 -0.28 -12.79 6.57
CA PRO A 119 1.12 -12.38 6.68
C PRO A 119 1.82 -12.93 7.94
N TYR A 120 1.09 -13.11 9.04
CA TYR A 120 1.58 -13.65 10.31
C TYR A 120 0.40 -14.15 11.17
N LEU A 121 0.71 -14.83 12.28
CA LEU A 121 -0.31 -15.27 13.21
C LEU A 121 -0.81 -14.08 14.06
N PRO A 122 -2.12 -13.82 14.07
CA PRO A 122 -2.69 -12.72 14.84
C PRO A 122 -2.57 -12.98 16.35
N GLY A 123 -2.34 -11.92 17.14
CA GLY A 123 -2.24 -12.01 18.60
C GLY A 123 -0.88 -12.45 19.14
N LEU A 124 0.06 -12.87 18.28
CA LEU A 124 1.47 -12.83 18.62
C LEU A 124 1.92 -11.38 18.44
N ASN A 125 1.78 -10.58 19.50
CA ASN A 125 2.38 -9.25 19.54
C ASN A 125 3.84 -9.40 19.09
N HIS A 126 4.21 -8.64 18.05
CA HIS A 126 5.59 -8.51 17.62
C HIS A 126 6.41 -8.12 18.84
N ILE A 127 7.18 -9.08 19.36
CA ILE A 127 8.30 -8.79 20.26
C ILE A 127 9.24 -8.00 19.35
N GLU A 128 9.20 -6.67 19.47
CA GLU A 128 10.12 -5.78 18.79
C GLU A 128 11.54 -6.17 19.21
N ASP A 129 12.37 -6.51 18.23
CA ASP A 129 13.83 -6.40 18.31
C ASP A 129 14.24 -5.00 17.79
#